data_AF-A0A4P8GSD6-F1
#
_entry.id   AF-A0A4P8GSD6-F1
#
_cell.length_a   1.000
_cell.length_b   1.000
_cell.length_c   1.000
_cell.angle_alpha   90.00
_cell.angle_beta   90.00
_cell.angle_gamma   90.00
#
_symmetry.space_group_name_H-M   'P 1'
#
loop_
_entity.id
_entity.type
_entity.pdbx_description
1 polymer ?
#
loop_
_entity_poly.entity_id
_entity_poly.type
_entity_poly.pdbx_seq_one_letter_code
_entity_poly.pdbx_strand_id
1 'polypeptide(L)'
;MAEINAVLAGLTAEELQEIKALGPKGHLGRHLIEALDRAAGGPDAGRGFYVVDGTVNHNGGQLHILRNDLSDRIFQSDTAQN
;
A
#
# COMPACT_ATOMS: atom_id res chain seq x y z
N MET A 1 2.62 -13.79 -6.31
CA MET A 1 3.04 -13.97 -4.90
C MET A 1 4.43 -13.38 -4.60
N ALA A 2 5.44 -13.50 -5.48
CA ALA A 2 6.76 -12.89 -5.27
C ALA A 2 6.75 -11.34 -5.32
N GLU A 3 5.82 -10.76 -6.05
CA GLU A 3 5.77 -9.32 -6.30
C GLU A 3 5.42 -8.51 -5.04
N ILE A 4 4.59 -9.05 -4.13
CA ILE A 4 4.27 -8.37 -2.85
C ILE A 4 5.51 -8.25 -1.96
N ASN A 5 6.29 -9.31 -1.81
CA ASN A 5 7.50 -9.27 -0.99
C ASN A 5 8.58 -8.40 -1.63
N ALA A 6 8.68 -8.38 -2.96
CA ALA A 6 9.58 -7.49 -3.67
C ALA A 6 9.22 -6.00 -3.48
N VAL A 7 7.92 -5.67 -3.56
CA VAL A 7 7.41 -4.32 -3.27
C VAL A 7 7.65 -3.92 -1.82
N LEU A 8 7.38 -4.81 -0.86
CA LEU A 8 7.65 -4.54 0.56
C LEU A 8 9.15 -4.37 0.83
N ALA A 9 10.02 -5.08 0.11
CA ALA A 9 11.48 -4.91 0.21
C ALA A 9 11.99 -3.63 -0.46
N GLY A 10 11.24 -3.07 -1.42
CA GLY A 10 11.55 -1.79 -2.06
C GLY A 10 11.03 -0.57 -1.30
N LEU A 11 10.06 -0.77 -0.39
CA LEU A 11 9.54 0.27 0.51
C LEU A 11 10.49 0.50 1.68
N THR A 12 10.62 1.75 2.09
CA THR A 12 11.36 2.11 3.31
C THR A 12 10.56 1.76 4.56
N ALA A 13 11.27 1.60 5.68
CA ALA A 13 10.65 1.33 6.96
C ALA A 13 9.66 2.44 7.38
N GLU A 14 9.91 3.69 6.99
CA GLU A 14 9.04 4.85 7.29
C GLU A 14 7.72 4.75 6.52
N GLU A 15 7.77 4.52 5.20
CA GLU A 15 6.58 4.34 4.36
C GLU A 15 5.74 3.15 4.83
N LEU A 16 6.40 2.06 5.22
CA LEU A 16 5.74 0.85 5.70
C LEU A 16 5.09 1.07 7.08
N GLN A 17 5.70 1.86 7.96
CA GLN A 17 5.11 2.31 9.22
C GLN A 17 3.93 3.25 8.99
N GLU A 18 4.00 4.17 8.03
CA GLU A 18 2.86 5.02 7.65
C GLU A 18 1.69 4.19 7.14
N ILE A 19 1.94 3.23 6.24
CA ILE A 19 0.92 2.31 5.74
C ILE A 19 0.28 1.52 6.89
N LYS A 20 1.10 1.04 7.84
CA LYS A 20 0.60 0.36 9.05
C LYS A 20 -0.23 1.30 9.94
N ALA A 21 0.21 2.53 10.14
CA ALA A 21 -0.49 3.54 10.95
C ALA A 21 -1.83 3.97 10.33
N LEU A 22 -1.91 3.99 8.99
CA LEU A 22 -3.14 4.29 8.25
C LEU A 22 -4.16 3.14 8.32
N GLY A 23 -3.71 1.90 8.51
CA GLY A 23 -4.57 0.71 8.62
C GLY A 23 -4.91 0.05 7.28
N PRO A 24 -5.62 -1.10 7.30
CA PRO A 24 -5.97 -1.86 6.09
C PRO A 24 -6.91 -1.11 5.13
N LYS A 25 -7.64 -0.10 5.62
CA LYS A 25 -8.44 0.84 4.81
C LYS A 25 -7.83 2.24 4.80
N GLY A 26 -6.55 2.32 5.14
CA GLY A 26 -5.78 3.53 5.16
C GLY A 26 -5.67 4.13 3.78
N HIS A 27 -5.98 5.42 3.67
CA HIS A 27 -5.85 6.13 2.40
C HIS A 27 -4.37 6.35 2.07
N LEU A 28 -3.94 5.74 0.96
CA LEU A 28 -2.61 5.93 0.40
C LEU A 28 -2.51 7.35 -0.18
N GLY A 29 -1.62 8.13 0.39
CA GLY A 29 -1.19 9.39 -0.20
C GLY A 29 -0.47 9.15 -1.53
N ARG A 30 -0.42 10.18 -2.38
CA ARG A 30 0.30 10.11 -3.67
C ARG A 30 1.76 9.64 -3.51
N HIS A 31 2.44 10.08 -2.45
CA HIS A 31 3.80 9.65 -2.15
C HIS A 31 3.94 8.14 -1.92
N LEU A 32 3.01 7.52 -1.17
CA LEU A 32 3.02 6.07 -0.94
C LEU A 32 2.71 5.29 -2.22
N ILE A 33 1.86 5.83 -3.10
CA ILE A 33 1.60 5.25 -4.42
C ILE A 33 2.88 5.26 -5.26
N GLU A 34 3.56 6.40 -5.33
CA GLU A 34 4.84 6.53 -6.05
C GLU A 34 5.92 5.61 -5.47
N ALA A 35 5.95 5.42 -4.15
CA ALA A 35 6.85 4.51 -3.47
C ALA A 35 6.57 3.05 -3.81
N LEU A 36 5.29 2.62 -3.76
CA LEU A 36 4.86 1.29 -4.16
C LEU A 36 5.23 1.00 -5.62
N ASP A 37 5.01 1.99 -6.47
CA ASP A 37 5.22 1.90 -7.90
C ASP A 37 6.71 1.79 -8.26
N ARG A 38 7.55 2.60 -7.61
CA ARG A 38 9.00 2.47 -7.65
C ARG A 38 9.46 1.10 -7.15
N ALA A 39 8.90 0.62 -6.04
CA ALA A 39 9.26 -0.66 -5.44
C ALA A 39 8.80 -1.86 -6.29
N ALA A 40 7.71 -1.71 -7.05
CA ALA A 40 7.19 -2.72 -7.97
C ALA A 40 8.01 -2.84 -9.27
N GLY A 41 8.93 -1.91 -9.52
CA GLY A 41 9.83 -1.95 -10.68
C GLY A 41 9.56 -0.90 -11.75
N GLY A 42 8.70 0.10 -11.49
CA GLY A 42 8.56 1.27 -12.36
C GLY A 42 7.16 1.88 -12.43
N PRO A 43 7.01 3.01 -13.16
CA PRO A 43 5.76 3.72 -13.42
C PRO A 43 4.60 2.77 -13.77
N ASP A 44 3.52 2.82 -12.99
CA ASP A 44 2.29 2.02 -13.07
C ASP A 44 2.39 0.53 -12.67
N ALA A 45 3.57 0.02 -12.27
CA ALA A 45 3.71 -1.34 -11.75
C ALA A 45 2.98 -1.54 -10.40
N GLY A 46 2.75 -0.44 -9.66
CA GLY A 46 2.05 -0.42 -8.38
C GLY A 46 0.54 -0.66 -8.48
N ARG A 47 -0.08 -0.50 -9.66
CA ARG A 47 -1.55 -0.54 -9.83
C ARG A 47 -2.24 -1.83 -9.38
N GLY A 48 -1.52 -2.93 -9.30
CA GLY A 48 -2.06 -4.21 -8.79
C GLY A 48 -2.20 -4.28 -7.26
N PHE A 49 -1.58 -3.35 -6.54
CA PHE A 49 -1.38 -3.37 -5.09
C PHE A 49 -2.28 -2.41 -4.32
N TYR A 50 -2.85 -1.43 -4.99
CA TYR A 50 -3.81 -0.49 -4.43
C TYR A 50 -5.06 -0.46 -5.31
N VAL A 51 -6.22 -0.22 -4.69
CA VAL A 51 -7.47 -0.03 -5.41
C VAL A 51 -7.96 1.39 -5.17
N VAL A 52 -8.54 2.00 -6.20
CA VAL A 52 -9.31 3.23 -6.01
C VAL A 52 -10.56 2.82 -5.24
N ASP A 53 -10.64 3.23 -3.99
CA ASP A 53 -11.90 3.20 -3.27
C ASP A 53 -12.81 4.19 -4.00
N GLY A 54 -13.85 3.68 -4.66
CA GLY A 54 -14.79 4.49 -5.44
C GLY A 54 -15.54 5.53 -4.61
N THR A 55 -15.31 5.57 -3.29
CA THR A 55 -15.71 6.65 -2.41
C THR A 55 -14.81 7.85 -2.66
N VAL A 56 -15.35 8.84 -3.37
CA VAL A 56 -14.80 10.20 -3.35
C VAL A 56 -14.92 10.73 -1.92
N ASN A 57 -13.80 11.08 -1.30
CA ASN A 57 -13.85 11.85 -0.05
C ASN A 57 -14.57 13.19 -0.30
N HIS A 58 -15.13 13.79 0.75
CA HIS A 58 -15.93 15.02 0.70
C HIS A 58 -15.24 16.21 -0.01
N ASN A 59 -13.92 16.12 -0.23
CA ASN A 59 -13.09 17.08 -0.96
C ASN A 59 -12.89 16.76 -2.46
N GLY A 60 -13.57 15.75 -3.02
CA GLY A 60 -13.48 15.37 -4.43
C GLY A 60 -12.18 14.65 -4.83
N GLY A 61 -11.41 14.16 -3.86
CA GLY A 61 -10.23 13.33 -4.11
C GLY A 61 -10.63 11.88 -4.45
N GLN A 62 -9.81 11.20 -5.24
CA GLN A 62 -9.88 9.75 -5.34
C GLN A 62 -9.10 9.16 -4.17
N LEU A 63 -9.76 8.36 -3.35
CA LEU A 63 -9.12 7.64 -2.26
C LEU A 63 -8.52 6.36 -2.83
N HIS A 64 -7.22 6.20 -2.69
CA HIS A 64 -6.57 4.94 -2.96
C HIS A 64 -6.42 4.20 -1.64
N ILE A 65 -6.86 2.95 -1.57
CA ILE A 65 -6.65 2.09 -0.40
C ILE A 65 -5.76 0.92 -0.81
N LEU A 66 -5.05 0.35 0.17
CA LEU A 66 -4.36 -0.90 -0.07
C LEU A 66 -5.34 -1.99 -0.48
N ARG A 67 -4.90 -2.84 -1.40
CA ARG A 67 -5.61 -4.06 -1.74
C ARG A 67 -5.60 -5.00 -0.52
N ASN A 68 -6.73 -5.67 -0.28
CA ASN A 68 -6.91 -6.58 0.86
C ASN A 68 -5.78 -7.63 0.97
N ASP A 69 -5.30 -8.20 -0.14
CA ASP A 69 -4.17 -9.14 -0.14
C ASP A 69 -2.85 -8.53 0.37
N LEU A 70 -2.60 -7.25 0.06
CA LEU A 70 -1.38 -6.54 0.50
C LEU A 70 -1.50 -6.11 1.97
N SER A 71 -2.68 -5.60 2.36
CA SER A 71 -2.99 -5.33 3.77
C SER A 71 -2.85 -6.59 4.61
N ASP A 72 -3.47 -7.70 4.18
CA ASP A 72 -3.37 -8.96 4.90
C ASP A 72 -1.91 -9.40 5.04
N ARG A 73 -1.06 -9.22 4.03
CA ARG A 73 0.37 -9.53 4.13
C ARG A 73 1.14 -8.64 5.11
N ILE A 74 0.90 -7.34 5.07
CA ILE A 74 1.56 -6.36 5.96
C ILE A 74 1.16 -6.61 7.42
N PHE A 75 -0.13 -6.89 7.66
CA PHE A 75 -0.68 -7.15 8.99
C PHE A 75 -0.47 -8.61 9.47
N GLN A 76 -0.37 -9.60 8.56
CA GLN A 76 0.04 -10.98 8.88
C GLN A 76 1.51 -11.04 9.30
N SER A 77 2.37 -10.25 8.65
CA SER A 77 3.78 -10.16 9.02
C SER A 77 3.97 -9.59 10.44
N ASP A 78 3.01 -8.78 10.90
CA ASP A 78 2.97 -8.22 12.25
C ASP A 78 2.49 -9.24 13.29
N THR A 79 1.46 -10.02 12.95
CA THR A 79 0.89 -11.06 13.83
C THR A 79 1.76 -12.31 13.97
N ALA A 80 2.79 -12.49 13.12
CA ALA A 80 3.78 -13.55 13.26
C ALA A 80 4.91 -13.24 14.27
N GLN A 81 4.91 -12.05 14.90
CA GLN A 81 5.84 -11.68 15.97
C GLN A 81 5.14 -11.71 17.34
N ASN A 82 4.69 -12.87 17.81
CA ASN A 82 4.33 -13.05 19.22
C ASN A 82 4.56 -14.48 19.69
#